data_AF-A0A3C1MXN8-F1
#
_entry.id   AF-A0A3C1MXN8-F1
#
_cell.length_a   1.000
_cell.length_b   1.000
_cell.length_c   1.000
_cell.angle_alpha   90.00
_cell.angle_beta   90.00
_cell.angle_gamma   90.00
#
_symmetry.space_group_name_H-M   'P 1'
#
loop_
_entity.id
_entity.type
_entity.pdbx_description
1 polymer ?
#
loop_
_entity_poly.entity_id
_entity_poly.type
_entity_poly.pdbx_seq_one_letter_code
_entity_poly.pdbx_strand_id
1 'polypeptide(L)'
;FADPLGKLGLSTQCFLQTAQTILDTSPRHADGTPRLLVTGGGGYHPLVLARAWTGLWALLSGRELPEQLPLAGTDLLRSVGWDMDEDEAHYAQLFLSRLDQLEAHTVRPEIYNLINQIQLHPYFRKP
;
A
#
# COMPACT_ATOMS: atom_id res chain seq x y z
N PHE A 1 1.64 11.39 8.10
CA PHE A 1 2.19 10.03 8.29
C PHE A 1 1.02 9.10 8.58
N ALA A 2 0.86 7.95 7.89
CA ALA A 2 -0.41 7.23 7.86
C ALA A 2 -0.40 5.86 8.56
N ASP A 3 -1.56 5.54 9.15
CA ASP A 3 -1.89 4.50 10.15
C ASP A 3 -1.31 4.73 11.56
N PRO A 4 -2.15 4.98 12.59
CA PRO A 4 -1.68 5.29 13.95
C PRO A 4 -0.96 4.13 14.65
N LEU A 5 -1.11 2.89 14.14
CA LEU A 5 -0.45 1.72 14.73
C LEU A 5 0.83 1.32 13.98
N GLY A 6 1.16 1.98 12.87
CA GLY A 6 2.35 1.72 12.07
C GLY A 6 3.48 2.72 12.34
N LYS A 7 4.74 2.27 12.16
CA LYS A 7 5.94 3.15 12.16
C LYS A 7 6.71 3.08 10.83
N LEU A 8 6.04 2.64 9.76
CA LEU A 8 6.70 2.31 8.49
C LEU A 8 6.87 3.53 7.56
N GLY A 9 6.01 4.54 7.66
CA GLY A 9 6.10 5.75 6.82
C GLY A 9 5.96 5.47 5.32
N LEU A 10 5.10 4.53 4.94
CA LEU A 10 4.91 4.13 3.54
C LEU A 10 3.81 4.94 2.85
N SER A 11 4.00 5.21 1.57
CA SER A 11 2.95 5.74 0.70
C SER A 11 2.04 4.64 0.17
N THR A 12 0.83 5.03 -0.23
CA THR A 12 -0.13 4.20 -0.98
C THR A 12 0.52 3.65 -2.25
N GLN A 13 1.32 4.47 -2.95
CA GLN A 13 2.06 4.02 -4.14
C GLN A 13 3.07 2.92 -3.81
N CYS A 14 3.82 3.05 -2.71
CA CYS A 14 4.78 2.02 -2.29
C CYS A 14 4.07 0.69 -1.96
N PHE A 15 2.92 0.76 -1.27
CA PHE A 15 2.07 -0.40 -1.02
C PHE A 15 1.61 -1.07 -2.33
N LEU A 16 1.08 -0.29 -3.28
CA LEU A 16 0.60 -0.82 -4.56
C LEU A 16 1.73 -1.39 -5.43
N GLN A 17 2.91 -0.76 -5.44
CA GLN A 17 4.08 -1.27 -6.15
C GLN A 17 4.57 -2.60 -5.55
N THR A 18 4.50 -2.74 -4.22
CA THR A 18 4.80 -4.00 -3.55
C THR A 18 3.80 -5.09 -3.98
N ALA A 19 2.50 -4.77 -4.00
CA ALA A 19 1.47 -5.69 -4.45
C ALA A 19 1.63 -6.10 -5.92
N GLN A 20 1.97 -5.14 -6.81
CA GLN A 20 2.29 -5.42 -8.21
C GLN A 20 3.48 -6.37 -8.35
N THR A 21 4.55 -6.13 -7.57
CA THR A 21 5.73 -7.01 -7.56
C THR A 21 5.35 -8.44 -7.14
N ILE A 22 4.51 -8.60 -6.11
CA ILE A 22 4.01 -9.91 -5.68
C ILE A 22 3.18 -10.56 -6.79
N LEU A 23 2.29 -9.81 -7.44
CA LEU A 23 1.47 -10.31 -8.55
C LEU A 23 2.33 -10.80 -9.73
N ASP A 24 3.34 -10.02 -10.12
CA ASP A 24 4.21 -10.33 -11.26
C ASP A 24 5.11 -11.54 -11.01
N THR A 25 5.57 -11.69 -9.75
CA THR A 25 6.45 -12.77 -9.32
C THR A 25 5.71 -14.02 -8.86
N SER A 26 4.37 -13.95 -8.72
CA SER A 26 3.57 -15.08 -8.29
C SER A 26 3.67 -16.23 -9.30
N PRO A 27 3.87 -17.49 -8.83
CA PRO A 27 3.77 -18.66 -9.70
C PRO A 27 2.44 -18.67 -10.44
N ARG A 28 2.40 -19.20 -11.66
CA ARG A 28 1.17 -19.25 -12.47
C ARG A 28 0.60 -20.66 -12.56
N HIS A 29 -0.72 -20.75 -12.67
CA HIS A 29 -1.40 -21.97 -13.11
C HIS A 29 -1.11 -22.22 -14.60
N ALA A 30 -1.48 -23.39 -15.12
CA ALA A 30 -1.24 -23.77 -16.51
C ALA A 30 -1.95 -22.85 -17.53
N ASP A 31 -3.06 -22.22 -17.13
CA ASP A 31 -3.82 -21.25 -17.93
C ASP A 31 -3.25 -19.81 -17.83
N GLY A 32 -2.13 -19.62 -17.13
CA GLY A 32 -1.49 -18.33 -16.95
C GLY A 32 -2.04 -17.47 -15.80
N THR A 33 -3.09 -17.91 -15.10
CA THR A 33 -3.62 -17.17 -13.94
C THR A 33 -2.63 -17.20 -12.76
N PRO A 34 -2.45 -16.11 -12.01
CA PRO A 34 -1.53 -16.08 -10.87
C PRO A 34 -2.05 -16.94 -9.72
N ARG A 35 -1.16 -17.72 -9.10
CA ARG A 35 -1.42 -18.50 -7.89
C ARG A 35 -1.33 -17.59 -6.67
N LEU A 36 -2.28 -16.66 -6.56
CA LEU A 36 -2.27 -15.60 -5.57
C LEU A 36 -3.60 -15.59 -4.80
N LEU A 37 -3.51 -15.62 -3.47
CA LEU A 37 -4.62 -15.35 -2.56
C LEU A 37 -4.30 -14.05 -1.81
N VAL A 38 -5.20 -13.07 -1.92
CA VAL A 38 -5.08 -11.79 -1.21
C VAL A 38 -6.12 -11.77 -0.10
N THR A 39 -5.68 -11.51 1.13
CA THR A 39 -6.55 -11.43 2.30
C THR A 39 -6.50 -10.06 2.95
N GLY A 40 -7.52 -9.78 3.76
CA GLY A 40 -7.52 -8.67 4.69
C GLY A 40 -6.35 -8.69 5.68
N GLY A 41 -6.18 -7.57 6.36
CA GLY A 41 -5.23 -7.39 7.47
C GLY A 41 -5.61 -6.18 8.31
N GLY A 42 -4.71 -5.74 9.20
CA GLY A 42 -4.88 -4.49 9.93
C GLY A 42 -4.85 -3.26 9.00
N GLY A 43 -5.42 -2.16 9.47
CA GLY A 43 -5.49 -0.89 8.78
C GLY A 43 -6.51 0.02 9.47
N TYR A 44 -6.00 0.95 10.27
CA TYR A 44 -6.73 1.66 11.31
C TYR A 44 -6.86 3.15 11.03
N HIS A 45 -6.19 3.66 9.99
CA HIS A 45 -6.52 4.96 9.42
C HIS A 45 -7.53 4.77 8.28
N PRO A 46 -8.82 5.13 8.45
CA PRO A 46 -9.88 4.73 7.53
C PRO A 46 -9.71 5.31 6.12
N LEU A 47 -9.27 6.56 6.00
CA LEU A 47 -9.06 7.20 4.68
C LEU A 47 -7.94 6.52 3.88
N VAL A 48 -6.83 6.21 4.55
CA VAL A 48 -5.67 5.55 3.94
C VAL A 48 -6.01 4.10 3.59
N LEU A 49 -6.69 3.39 4.48
CA LEU A 49 -7.22 2.05 4.24
C LEU A 49 -8.07 2.03 2.96
N ALA A 50 -9.06 2.92 2.86
CA ALA A 50 -9.95 2.99 1.70
C ALA A 50 -9.19 3.24 0.40
N ARG A 51 -8.24 4.19 0.39
CA ARG A 51 -7.40 4.52 -0.78
C ARG A 51 -6.52 3.34 -1.19
N ALA A 52 -5.82 2.71 -0.23
CA ALA A 52 -4.94 1.57 -0.48
C ALA A 52 -5.70 0.35 -1.03
N TRP A 53 -6.84 -0.01 -0.40
CA TRP A 53 -7.64 -1.15 -0.84
C TRP A 53 -8.35 -0.91 -2.17
N THR A 54 -8.82 0.31 -2.44
CA THR A 54 -9.38 0.67 -3.74
C THR A 54 -8.33 0.57 -4.85
N GLY A 55 -7.11 1.03 -4.58
CA GLY A 55 -5.98 0.88 -5.50
C GLY A 55 -5.63 -0.58 -5.76
N LEU A 56 -5.60 -1.42 -4.71
CA LEU A 56 -5.32 -2.85 -4.84
C LEU A 56 -6.41 -3.58 -5.64
N TRP A 57 -7.68 -3.26 -5.38
CA TRP A 57 -8.80 -3.78 -6.17
C TRP A 57 -8.66 -3.42 -7.65
N ALA A 58 -8.34 -2.16 -7.96
CA ALA A 58 -8.16 -1.71 -9.33
C ALA A 58 -6.98 -2.45 -10.01
N LEU A 59 -5.85 -2.58 -9.30
CA LEU A 59 -4.69 -3.34 -9.74
C LEU A 59 -5.04 -4.78 -10.13
N LEU A 60 -5.69 -5.51 -9.22
CA LEU A 60 -6.03 -6.92 -9.41
C LEU A 60 -7.14 -7.13 -10.46
N SER A 61 -7.99 -6.13 -10.67
CA SER A 61 -9.06 -6.18 -11.68
C SER A 61 -8.67 -5.60 -13.04
N GLY A 62 -7.41 -5.16 -13.21
CA GLY A 62 -6.93 -4.56 -14.47
C GLY A 62 -7.60 -3.22 -14.81
N ARG A 63 -8.07 -2.49 -13.79
CA ARG A 63 -8.75 -1.19 -13.96
C ARG A 63 -7.78 -0.05 -13.70
N GLU A 64 -7.88 0.98 -14.53
CA GLU A 64 -7.20 2.23 -14.28
C GLU A 64 -8.10 3.14 -13.43
N LEU A 65 -7.48 3.83 -12.46
CA LEU A 65 -8.14 4.83 -11.63
C LEU A 65 -7.57 6.22 -11.91
N PRO A 66 -8.42 7.25 -12.02
CA PRO A 66 -7.95 8.63 -12.07
C PRO A 66 -7.16 8.96 -10.81
N GLU A 67 -6.18 9.85 -10.91
CA GLU A 67 -5.43 10.33 -9.74
C GLU A 67 -6.34 11.10 -8.80
N GLN A 68 -7.14 12.01 -9.35
CA GLN A 68 -8.11 12.80 -8.59
C GLN A 68 -9.28 11.92 -8.17
N LEU A 69 -9.71 12.07 -6.92
CA LEU A 69 -10.89 11.38 -6.42
C LEU A 69 -12.16 11.98 -7.06
N PRO A 70 -13.11 11.14 -7.51
CA PRO A 70 -14.41 11.62 -7.93
C PRO A 70 -15.15 12.22 -6.73
N LEU A 71 -16.03 13.20 -6.97
CA LEU A 71 -16.79 13.89 -5.92
C LEU A 71 -17.47 12.92 -4.94
N ALA A 72 -18.12 11.88 -5.45
CA ALA A 72 -18.76 10.87 -4.60
C ALA A 72 -17.78 10.15 -3.66
N GLY A 73 -16.53 9.93 -4.10
CA GLY A 73 -15.47 9.36 -3.26
C GLY A 73 -15.01 10.34 -2.19
N THR A 74 -14.80 11.61 -2.58
CA THR A 74 -14.46 12.68 -1.64
C THR A 74 -15.53 12.86 -0.56
N ASP A 75 -16.80 12.90 -0.94
CA ASP A 75 -17.93 13.06 -0.01
C ASP A 75 -18.04 11.86 0.94
N LEU A 76 -17.87 10.63 0.43
CA LEU A 76 -17.85 9.43 1.26
C LEU A 76 -16.71 9.47 2.28
N LEU A 77 -15.50 9.82 1.86
CA LEU A 77 -14.34 9.91 2.76
C LEU A 77 -14.56 10.98 3.85
N ARG A 78 -15.14 12.14 3.51
CA ARG A 78 -15.46 13.19 4.49
C ARG A 78 -16.57 12.82 5.46
N SER A 79 -17.44 11.89 5.09
CA SER A 79 -18.51 11.41 5.99
C SER A 79 -18.00 10.49 7.10
N VAL A 80 -16.75 10.02 6.99
CA VAL A 80 -16.11 9.20 8.03
C VAL A 80 -15.69 10.12 9.17
N GLY A 81 -16.35 9.99 10.33
CA GLY A 81 -15.97 10.70 11.56
C GLY A 81 -14.65 10.20 12.12
N TRP A 82 -13.54 10.72 11.58
CA TRP A 82 -12.18 10.41 11.96
C TRP A 82 -11.41 11.71 12.22
N ASP A 83 -11.35 12.09 13.50
CA ASP A 83 -10.93 13.42 13.96
C ASP A 83 -9.44 13.47 14.35
N MET A 84 -8.61 12.53 13.87
CA MET A 84 -7.17 12.53 14.16
C MET A 84 -6.42 13.36 13.11
N ASP A 85 -5.68 14.36 13.59
CA ASP A 85 -4.68 15.14 12.84
C ASP A 85 -5.20 15.92 11.61
N GLU A 86 -6.39 16.52 11.72
CA GLU A 86 -6.99 17.38 10.67
C GLU A 86 -6.15 18.63 10.32
N ASP A 87 -5.32 19.09 11.27
CA ASP A 87 -4.49 20.29 11.14
C ASP A 87 -3.22 20.07 10.31
N GLU A 88 -2.89 18.83 9.93
CA GLU A 88 -1.70 18.56 9.14
C GLU A 88 -1.90 18.91 7.65
N ALA A 89 -0.90 19.56 7.04
CA ALA A 89 -0.95 20.01 5.65
C ALA A 89 -1.26 18.89 4.63
N HIS A 90 -0.93 17.64 4.96
CA HIS A 90 -1.15 16.48 4.09
C HIS A 90 -2.57 15.88 4.20
N TYR A 91 -3.35 16.26 5.22
CA TYR A 91 -4.69 15.71 5.48
C TYR A 91 -5.68 16.07 4.36
N ALA A 92 -5.67 17.33 3.90
CA ALA A 92 -6.52 17.79 2.80
C ALA A 92 -6.31 16.97 1.51
N GLN A 93 -5.08 16.54 1.24
CA GLN A 93 -4.73 15.76 0.06
C GLN A 93 -5.41 14.38 0.04
N LEU A 94 -5.69 13.80 1.22
CA LEU A 94 -6.36 12.50 1.34
C LEU A 94 -7.77 12.51 0.72
N PHE A 95 -8.41 13.68 0.65
CA PHE A 95 -9.75 13.84 0.07
C PHE A 95 -9.74 14.24 -1.41
N LEU A 96 -8.58 14.62 -1.95
CA LEU A 96 -8.44 15.15 -3.32
C LEU A 96 -7.78 14.15 -4.26
N SER A 97 -6.78 13.41 -3.79
CA SER A 97 -6.01 12.47 -4.61
C SER A 97 -5.92 11.09 -3.98
N ARG A 98 -6.00 10.05 -4.82
CA ARG A 98 -5.69 8.69 -4.39
C ARG A 98 -4.20 8.45 -4.15
N LEU A 99 -3.35 9.37 -4.61
CA LEU A 99 -1.89 9.30 -4.49
C LEU A 99 -1.41 10.17 -3.34
N ASP A 100 -0.37 9.69 -2.66
CA ASP A 100 0.33 10.45 -1.62
C ASP A 100 1.47 11.28 -2.22
N GLN A 101 1.88 12.31 -1.50
CA GLN A 101 3.13 13.01 -1.80
C GLN A 101 4.30 12.07 -1.55
N LEU A 102 5.16 11.90 -2.55
CA LEU A 102 6.33 11.04 -2.44
C LEU A 102 7.49 11.79 -1.81
N GLU A 103 8.16 11.12 -0.89
CA GLU A 103 9.40 11.58 -0.28
C GLU A 103 10.51 10.57 -0.56
N ALA A 104 11.66 11.06 -1.02
CA ALA A 104 12.81 10.22 -1.23
C ALA A 104 13.59 10.09 0.07
N HIS A 105 13.69 8.86 0.57
CA HIS A 105 14.46 8.51 1.75
C HIS A 105 15.55 7.52 1.39
N THR A 106 16.72 7.60 2.03
CA THR A 106 17.78 6.62 1.84
C THR A 106 17.46 5.34 2.60
N VAL A 107 17.73 4.19 1.98
CA VAL A 107 17.61 2.90 2.67
C VAL A 107 18.72 2.81 3.71
N ARG A 108 18.35 2.63 4.98
CA ARG A 108 19.30 2.55 6.09
C ARG A 108 20.23 1.33 5.93
N PRO A 109 21.53 1.43 6.28
CA PRO A 109 22.48 0.31 6.19
C PRO A 109 22.02 -0.98 6.90
N GLU A 110 21.28 -0.84 8.02
CA GLU A 110 20.71 -1.97 8.75
C GLU A 110 19.80 -2.85 7.89
N ILE A 111 19.07 -2.28 6.94
CA ILE A 111 18.15 -3.03 6.07
C ILE A 111 18.93 -3.90 5.10
N TYR A 112 20.02 -3.37 4.51
CA TYR A 112 20.92 -4.17 3.67
C TYR A 112 21.58 -5.30 4.46
N ASN A 113 21.97 -5.04 5.71
CA ASN A 113 22.51 -6.07 6.58
C ASN A 113 21.49 -7.19 6.87
N LEU A 114 20.23 -6.82 7.15
CA LEU A 114 19.15 -7.79 7.35
C LEU A 114 18.88 -8.63 6.09
N ILE A 115 18.89 -8.00 4.91
CA ILE A 115 18.75 -8.70 3.63
C ILE A 115 19.88 -9.72 3.45
N ASN A 116 21.13 -9.36 3.75
CA ASN A 116 22.24 -10.31 3.66
C ASN A 116 22.12 -11.44 4.69
N GLN A 117 21.68 -11.14 5.91
CA GLN A 117 21.50 -12.13 6.97
C GLN A 117 20.41 -13.16 6.64
N ILE A 118 19.26 -12.72 6.10
CA ILE A 118 18.15 -13.64 5.81
C ILE A 118 18.50 -14.65 4.72
N GLN A 119 19.39 -14.31 3.77
CA GLN A 119 19.88 -15.25 2.75
C GLN A 119 20.66 -16.43 3.37
N LEU A 120 21.30 -16.22 4.53
CA LEU A 120 22.06 -17.26 5.22
C LEU A 120 21.19 -18.16 6.11
N HIS A 121 19.90 -17.81 6.29
CA HIS A 121 18.99 -18.50 7.20
C HIS A 121 18.77 -19.96 6.75
N PRO A 122 18.79 -20.95 7.66
CA PRO A 122 18.68 -22.37 7.30
C PRO A 122 17.48 -22.73 6.42
N TYR A 123 16.31 -22.11 6.65
CA TYR A 123 15.11 -22.34 5.82
C TYR A 123 15.23 -21.88 4.36
N PHE A 124 16.15 -20.97 4.03
CA PHE A 124 16.40 -20.53 2.65
C PHE A 124 17.56 -21.28 1.98
N ARG A 125 18.28 -22.14 2.71
CA ARG A 125 19.26 -23.04 2.12
C ARG A 125 18.49 -24.16 1.42
N LYS A 126 18.55 -24.20 0.08
CA LYS A 126 18.11 -25.39 -0.65
C LYS A 126 18.94 -26.60 -0.18
N PRO A 127 18.34 -27.77 0.02
CA PRO A 127 19.09 -29.00 0.31
C PRO A 127 20.10 -29.32 -0.80
#